data_AF-A0A920YKJ5-F1
#
_entry.id   AF-A0A920YKJ5-F1
#
_cell.length_a   1.000
_cell.length_b   1.000
_cell.length_c   1.000
_cell.angle_alpha   90.00
_cell.angle_beta   90.00
_cell.angle_gamma   90.00
#
_symmetry.space_group_name_H-M   'P 1'
#
loop_
_entity.id
_entity.type
_entity.pdbx_description
1 polymer ?
#
loop_
_entity_poly.entity_id
_entity_poly.type
_entity_poly.pdbx_seq_one_letter_code
_entity_poly.pdbx_strand_id
1 'polypeptide(L)'
;MSSGIFEACRDILALFSIGLAIKLMDDHLDREEADGARLPLAARLGRGVCAYTVLSYALAAWLKPSWAWTLFLASYACGMLGSGAWRLPSGLPGWLETVLAFALGVTAAGWQEMASSTAFVMGVQLWDDVVDFARDRYLTRANLAQRWGRVEAALAGTALLFIALFLAAAKTLLGLLVLPGVLYVAAAPWGKERG
;
A
#
# COMPACT_ATOMS: atom_id res chain seq x y z
N MET A 1 -16.95 15.92 23.78
CA MET A 1 -17.32 15.49 22.41
C MET A 1 -16.34 15.97 21.33
N SER A 2 -15.52 17.02 21.52
CA SER A 2 -14.57 17.48 20.47
C SER A 2 -13.29 16.63 20.32
N SER A 3 -12.85 15.92 21.36
CA SER A 3 -11.61 15.12 21.32
C SER A 3 -11.69 13.93 20.37
N GLY A 4 -12.78 13.16 20.41
CA GLY A 4 -12.93 11.97 19.57
C GLY A 4 -13.04 12.28 18.07
N ILE A 5 -13.70 13.38 17.70
CA ILE A 5 -13.76 13.83 16.30
C ILE A 5 -12.38 14.27 15.83
N PHE A 6 -11.65 15.02 16.65
CA PHE A 6 -10.29 15.45 16.33
C PHE A 6 -9.34 14.26 16.13
N GLU A 7 -9.42 13.25 17.00
CA GLU A 7 -8.66 12.00 16.86
C GLU A 7 -9.03 11.27 15.57
N ALA A 8 -10.33 11.10 15.27
CA ALA A 8 -10.76 10.47 14.03
C ALA A 8 -10.26 11.21 12.78
N CYS A 9 -10.30 12.55 12.77
CA CYS A 9 -9.75 13.36 11.69
C CYS A 9 -8.23 13.17 11.55
N ARG A 10 -7.50 13.12 12.68
CA ARG A 10 -6.06 12.87 12.68
C ARG A 10 -5.73 11.49 12.11
N ASP A 11 -6.50 10.48 12.48
CA ASP A 11 -6.35 9.09 12.07
C ASP A 11 -6.62 8.94 10.56
N ILE A 12 -7.71 9.54 10.08
CA ILE A 12 -8.06 9.59 8.65
C ILE A 12 -6.98 10.31 7.85
N LEU A 13 -6.51 11.47 8.31
CA LEU A 13 -5.48 12.22 7.61
C LEU A 13 -4.15 11.46 7.57
N ALA A 14 -3.78 10.78 8.65
CA ALA A 14 -2.60 9.94 8.68
C ALA A 14 -2.69 8.77 7.68
N LEU A 15 -3.82 8.06 7.68
CA LEU A 15 -4.08 6.94 6.75
C LEU A 15 -4.11 7.39 5.29
N PHE A 16 -4.73 8.54 5.02
CA PHE A 16 -4.76 9.10 3.67
C PHE A 16 -3.36 9.47 3.20
N SER A 17 -2.57 10.10 4.07
CA SER A 17 -1.20 10.52 3.76
C SER A 17 -0.27 9.32 3.53
N ILE A 18 -0.33 8.28 4.36
CA ILE A 18 0.49 7.09 4.15
C ILE A 18 0.03 6.29 2.95
N GLY A 19 -1.28 6.16 2.72
CA GLY A 19 -1.84 5.51 1.54
C GLY A 19 -1.39 6.20 0.26
N LEU A 20 -1.39 7.54 0.24
CA LEU A 20 -0.88 8.31 -0.90
C LEU A 20 0.62 8.10 -1.11
N ALA A 21 1.43 8.08 -0.04
CA ALA A 21 2.86 7.82 -0.15
C ALA A 21 3.13 6.41 -0.74
N ILE A 22 2.44 5.39 -0.23
CA ILE A 22 2.57 4.02 -0.74
C ILE A 22 2.14 3.97 -2.21
N LYS A 23 1.00 4.55 -2.57
CA LYS A 23 0.49 4.50 -3.95
C LYS A 23 1.36 5.27 -4.93
N LEU A 24 1.89 6.44 -4.54
CA LEU A 24 2.82 7.20 -5.38
C LEU A 24 4.13 6.45 -5.62
N MET A 25 4.62 5.73 -4.61
CA MET A 25 5.82 4.90 -4.74
C MET A 25 5.55 3.69 -5.65
N ASP A 26 4.45 2.97 -5.41
CA ASP A 26 3.98 1.83 -6.21
C ASP A 26 3.81 2.22 -7.69
N ASP A 27 3.02 3.26 -7.96
CA ASP A 27 2.81 3.77 -9.32
C ASP A 27 4.10 4.31 -9.97
N HIS A 28 5.10 4.71 -9.18
CA HIS A 28 6.39 5.14 -9.71
C HIS A 28 7.24 3.95 -10.16
N LEU A 29 7.25 2.87 -9.38
CA LEU A 29 7.98 1.64 -9.69
C LEU A 29 7.35 0.92 -10.87
N ASP A 30 6.01 0.91 -10.95
CA ASP A 30 5.24 0.24 -12.00
C ASP A 30 5.07 1.09 -13.29
N ARG A 31 5.79 2.22 -13.42
CA ARG A 31 5.63 3.16 -14.56
C ARG A 31 5.86 2.53 -15.93
N GLU A 32 6.77 1.57 -16.05
CA GLU A 32 7.10 0.93 -17.32
C GLU A 32 5.98 -0.01 -17.81
N GLU A 33 5.09 -0.42 -16.90
CA GLU A 33 3.96 -1.32 -17.16
C GLU A 33 2.64 -0.57 -17.36
N ALA A 34 2.63 0.77 -17.22
CA ALA A 34 1.44 1.58 -17.32
C ALA A 34 0.92 1.66 -18.77
N ASP A 35 -0.27 1.12 -18.99
CA ASP A 35 -0.98 1.21 -20.26
C ASP A 35 -1.32 2.69 -20.53
N GLY A 36 -0.82 3.25 -21.63
CA GLY A 36 -0.75 4.70 -21.90
C GLY A 36 -2.09 5.46 -21.98
N ALA A 37 -3.21 4.78 -21.71
CA ALA A 37 -4.56 5.33 -21.75
C ALA A 37 -4.87 6.32 -20.61
N ARG A 38 -4.24 6.18 -19.43
CA ARG A 38 -4.37 7.14 -18.31
C ARG A 38 -3.07 7.23 -17.52
N LEU A 39 -2.45 8.41 -17.54
CA LEU A 39 -1.22 8.65 -16.78
C LEU A 39 -1.53 8.76 -15.28
N PRO A 40 -0.99 7.88 -14.42
CA PRO A 40 -1.16 7.98 -12.98
C PRO A 40 -0.56 9.27 -12.43
N LEU A 41 -1.02 9.73 -11.26
CA LEU A 41 -0.51 10.94 -10.61
C LEU A 41 1.02 10.89 -10.47
N ALA A 42 1.58 9.73 -10.14
CA ALA A 42 3.02 9.52 -10.08
C ALA A 42 3.69 9.96 -11.39
N ALA A 43 3.27 9.45 -12.56
CA ALA A 43 3.85 9.81 -13.85
C ALA A 43 3.79 11.32 -14.13
N ARG A 44 2.68 11.96 -13.76
CA ARG A 44 2.44 13.41 -13.99
C ARG A 44 3.28 14.31 -13.09
N LEU A 45 3.56 13.87 -11.85
CA LEU A 45 4.50 14.55 -10.96
C LEU A 45 5.95 14.47 -11.46
N GLY A 46 6.25 13.56 -12.40
CA GLY A 46 7.57 13.41 -13.01
C GLY A 46 8.66 13.20 -11.96
N ARG A 47 9.66 14.09 -11.95
CA ARG A 47 10.76 14.10 -10.96
C ARG A 47 10.31 14.46 -9.54
N GLY A 48 9.18 15.15 -9.40
CA GLY A 48 8.62 15.56 -8.11
C GLY A 48 8.02 14.41 -7.30
N VAL A 49 7.74 13.25 -7.91
CA VAL A 49 7.07 12.11 -7.25
C VAL A 49 7.77 11.70 -5.96
N CYS A 50 9.10 11.69 -5.95
CA CYS A 50 9.90 11.33 -4.77
C CYS A 50 9.67 12.32 -3.63
N ALA A 51 9.72 13.64 -3.91
CA ALA A 51 9.50 14.67 -2.91
C ALA A 51 8.08 14.61 -2.31
N TYR A 52 7.05 14.41 -3.14
CA TYR A 52 5.67 14.29 -2.66
C TYR A 52 5.45 12.99 -1.88
N THR A 53 6.06 11.88 -2.28
CA THR A 53 6.03 10.61 -1.55
C THR A 53 6.60 10.78 -0.13
N VAL A 54 7.79 11.38 -0.03
CA VAL A 54 8.45 11.64 1.27
C VAL A 54 7.65 12.62 2.11
N LEU A 55 7.09 13.68 1.52
CA LEU A 55 6.24 14.64 2.24
C LEU A 55 4.98 13.98 2.81
N SER A 56 4.30 13.16 2.00
CA SER A 56 3.11 12.42 2.42
C SER A 56 3.43 11.41 3.52
N TYR A 57 4.56 10.70 3.42
CA TYR A 57 5.05 9.83 4.49
C TYR A 57 5.37 10.61 5.77
N ALA A 58 6.09 11.73 5.67
CA ALA A 58 6.47 12.55 6.81
C ALA A 58 5.24 13.11 7.55
N LEU A 59 4.22 13.54 6.81
CA LEU A 59 2.95 13.98 7.39
C LEU A 59 2.26 12.84 8.14
N ALA A 60 2.19 11.64 7.56
CA ALA A 60 1.63 10.48 8.23
C ALA A 60 2.41 10.11 9.50
N ALA A 61 3.73 10.11 9.42
CA ALA A 61 4.62 9.79 10.53
C ALA A 61 4.50 10.82 11.68
N TRP A 62 4.26 12.09 11.37
CA TRP A 62 3.99 13.11 12.39
C TRP A 62 2.64 12.91 13.09
N LEU A 63 1.59 12.54 12.35
CA LEU A 63 0.23 12.37 12.88
C LEU A 63 0.06 11.06 13.65
N LYS A 64 0.55 9.95 13.08
CA LYS A 64 0.50 8.58 13.62
C LYS A 64 1.78 7.80 13.25
N PRO A 65 2.87 7.97 14.01
CA PRO A 65 4.16 7.33 13.71
C PRO A 65 4.05 5.81 13.54
N SER A 66 3.35 5.15 14.46
CA SER A 66 3.21 3.69 14.49
C SER A 66 2.51 3.13 13.25
N TRP A 67 1.44 3.80 12.80
CA TRP A 67 0.69 3.39 11.61
C TRP A 67 1.48 3.66 10.34
N ALA A 68 2.08 4.84 10.22
CA ALA A 68 2.89 5.20 9.07
C ALA A 68 4.05 4.21 8.86
N TRP A 69 4.79 3.92 9.94
CA TRP A 69 5.91 2.99 9.93
C TRP A 69 5.50 1.58 9.51
N THR A 70 4.51 1.01 10.18
CA THR A 70 4.13 -0.40 9.95
C THR A 70 3.38 -0.61 8.64
N LEU A 71 2.56 0.34 8.18
CA LEU A 71 1.90 0.25 6.86
C LEU A 71 2.91 0.37 5.72
N PHE A 72 3.90 1.27 5.85
CA PHE A 72 4.96 1.39 4.84
C PHE A 72 5.84 0.14 4.76
N LEU A 73 6.27 -0.37 5.90
CA LEU A 73 7.07 -1.60 5.94
C LEU A 73 6.28 -2.82 5.49
N ALA A 74 4.97 -2.85 5.78
CA ALA A 74 4.08 -3.89 5.26
C ALA A 74 4.01 -3.82 3.73
N SER A 75 3.73 -2.66 3.12
CA SER A 75 3.69 -2.53 1.66
C SER A 75 5.02 -2.89 1.01
N TYR A 76 6.13 -2.48 1.62
CA TYR A 76 7.45 -2.87 1.19
C TYR A 76 7.65 -4.39 1.21
N ALA A 77 7.36 -5.01 2.36
CA ALA A 77 7.51 -6.45 2.55
C ALA A 77 6.65 -7.24 1.55
N CYS A 78 5.40 -6.81 1.34
CA CYS A 78 4.44 -7.43 0.43
C CYS A 78 4.87 -7.30 -1.03
N GLY A 79 5.34 -6.13 -1.47
CA GLY A 79 5.84 -5.92 -2.82
C GLY A 79 7.07 -6.79 -3.15
N MET A 80 7.85 -7.17 -2.14
CA MET A 80 9.02 -8.06 -2.31
C MET A 80 8.67 -9.56 -2.25
N LEU A 81 7.43 -9.95 -1.90
CA LEU A 81 6.98 -11.35 -1.86
C LEU A 81 6.74 -11.91 -3.28
N GLY A 82 7.82 -12.11 -4.03
CA GLY A 82 7.80 -12.63 -5.40
C GLY A 82 9.15 -12.57 -6.09
N SER A 83 10.02 -11.67 -5.64
CA SER A 83 11.38 -11.44 -6.16
C SER A 83 12.45 -12.35 -5.53
N GLY A 84 12.07 -13.49 -4.95
CA GLY A 84 12.97 -14.32 -4.12
C GLY A 84 14.29 -14.77 -4.77
N ALA A 85 14.36 -14.79 -6.11
CA ALA A 85 15.56 -15.11 -6.88
C ALA A 85 16.36 -13.87 -7.35
N TRP A 86 15.79 -12.67 -7.23
CA TRP A 86 16.40 -11.43 -7.70
C TRP A 86 17.18 -10.78 -6.56
N ARG A 87 18.37 -10.27 -6.87
CA ARG A 87 19.13 -9.43 -5.96
C ARG A 87 18.65 -8.00 -6.12
N LEU A 88 18.24 -7.38 -5.03
CA LEU A 88 17.83 -5.98 -5.00
C LEU A 88 19.07 -5.06 -5.03
N PRO A 89 18.91 -3.73 -5.23
CA PRO A 89 20.04 -2.79 -5.25
C PRO A 89 20.92 -2.80 -3.97
N SER A 90 20.38 -3.30 -2.86
CA SER A 90 21.13 -3.55 -1.61
C SER A 90 22.14 -4.71 -1.71
N GLY A 91 22.02 -5.55 -2.73
CA GLY A 91 22.71 -6.82 -2.88
C GLY A 91 22.04 -8.00 -2.15
N LEU A 92 20.98 -7.77 -1.38
CA LEU A 92 20.26 -8.80 -0.63
C LEU A 92 19.17 -9.46 -1.47
N PRO A 93 18.82 -10.73 -1.19
CA PRO A 93 17.65 -11.37 -1.79
C PRO A 93 16.35 -10.78 -1.23
N GLY A 94 15.31 -10.67 -2.05
CA GLY A 94 14.03 -10.04 -1.66
C GLY A 94 13.41 -10.61 -0.39
N TRP A 95 13.48 -11.93 -0.18
CA TRP A 95 12.94 -12.57 1.02
C TRP A 95 13.62 -12.09 2.31
N LEU A 96 14.92 -11.80 2.26
CA LEU A 96 15.66 -11.33 3.43
C LEU A 96 15.26 -9.90 3.77
N GLU A 97 15.04 -9.06 2.76
CA GLU A 97 14.54 -7.71 2.97
C GLU A 97 13.12 -7.68 3.52
N THR A 98 12.24 -8.59 3.07
CA THR A 98 10.91 -8.80 3.68
C THR A 98 11.04 -9.13 5.17
N VAL A 99 11.95 -10.05 5.54
CA VAL A 99 12.18 -10.43 6.94
C VAL A 99 12.74 -9.25 7.75
N LEU A 100 13.68 -8.49 7.21
CA LEU A 100 14.24 -7.31 7.87
C LEU A 100 13.20 -6.22 8.05
N ALA A 101 12.39 -5.93 7.04
CA ALA A 101 11.30 -4.96 7.13
C ALA A 101 10.29 -5.37 8.20
N PHE A 102 9.92 -6.65 8.25
CA PHE A 102 9.03 -7.16 9.29
C PHE A 102 9.64 -7.03 10.69
N ALA A 103 10.90 -7.44 10.87
CA ALA A 103 11.60 -7.34 12.15
C ALA A 103 11.69 -5.89 12.64
N LEU A 104 12.04 -4.95 11.75
CA LEU A 104 12.08 -3.52 12.06
C LEU A 104 10.70 -2.97 12.49
N GLY A 105 9.64 -3.42 11.83
CA GLY A 105 8.26 -3.09 12.21
C GLY A 105 7.92 -3.58 13.61
N VAL A 106 8.23 -4.84 13.92
CA VAL A 106 8.00 -5.46 15.24
C VAL A 106 8.79 -4.74 16.33
N THR A 107 10.07 -4.41 16.09
CA THR A 107 10.89 -3.74 17.10
C THR A 107 10.46 -2.31 17.39
N ALA A 108 9.92 -1.60 16.40
CA ALA A 108 9.56 -0.18 16.53
C ALA A 108 8.14 0.03 17.08
N ALA A 109 7.19 -0.83 16.71
CA ALA A 109 5.76 -0.64 16.98
C ALA A 109 5.09 -1.81 17.70
N GLY A 110 5.82 -2.91 17.90
CA GLY A 110 5.29 -4.15 18.48
C GLY A 110 4.71 -5.11 17.44
N TRP A 111 4.63 -6.38 17.81
CA TRP A 111 4.21 -7.45 16.91
C TRP A 111 2.77 -7.28 16.41
N GLN A 112 1.86 -6.84 17.29
CA GLN A 112 0.44 -6.70 16.97
C GLN A 112 0.19 -5.60 15.92
N GLU A 113 0.91 -4.49 16.02
CA GLU A 113 0.79 -3.39 15.05
C GLU A 113 1.35 -3.79 13.69
N MET A 114 2.52 -4.43 13.67
CA MET A 114 3.14 -4.89 12.42
C MET A 114 2.31 -6.01 11.75
N ALA A 115 1.82 -6.97 12.53
CA ALA A 115 0.97 -8.05 12.02
C ALA A 115 -0.35 -7.53 11.45
N SER A 116 -1.00 -6.57 12.14
CA SER A 116 -2.24 -5.96 11.61
C SER A 116 -2.01 -5.15 10.34
N SER A 117 -0.92 -4.39 10.23
CA SER A 117 -0.56 -3.67 9.00
C SER A 117 -0.24 -4.63 7.85
N THR A 118 0.50 -5.71 8.12
CA THR A 118 0.84 -6.72 7.12
C THR A 118 -0.42 -7.44 6.61
N ALA A 119 -1.31 -7.85 7.53
CA ALA A 119 -2.57 -8.48 7.16
C ALA A 119 -3.48 -7.51 6.37
N PHE A 120 -3.55 -6.24 6.76
CA PHE A 120 -4.32 -5.23 6.04
C PHE A 120 -3.80 -5.04 4.61
N VAL A 121 -2.51 -4.78 4.45
CA VAL A 121 -1.88 -4.54 3.14
C VAL A 121 -2.01 -5.75 2.23
N MET A 122 -1.65 -6.96 2.70
CA MET A 122 -1.82 -8.18 1.91
C MET A 122 -3.29 -8.44 1.55
N GLY A 123 -4.21 -8.17 2.48
CA GLY A 123 -5.64 -8.32 2.24
C GLY A 123 -6.14 -7.40 1.13
N VAL A 124 -5.74 -6.13 1.16
CA VAL A 124 -6.07 -5.16 0.10
C VAL A 124 -5.43 -5.55 -1.23
N GLN A 125 -4.16 -5.96 -1.23
CA GLN A 125 -3.45 -6.35 -2.45
C GLN A 125 -4.07 -7.58 -3.13
N LEU A 126 -4.50 -8.59 -2.37
CA LEU A 126 -5.21 -9.74 -2.94
C LEU A 126 -6.57 -9.36 -3.54
N TRP A 127 -7.26 -8.37 -2.95
CA TRP A 127 -8.49 -7.84 -3.55
C TRP A 127 -8.21 -7.06 -4.83
N ASP A 128 -7.11 -6.29 -4.87
CA ASP A 128 -6.63 -5.62 -6.08
C ASP A 128 -6.36 -6.65 -7.20
N ASP A 129 -5.61 -7.70 -6.89
CA ASP A 129 -5.31 -8.81 -7.81
C ASP A 129 -6.59 -9.49 -8.35
N VAL A 130 -7.63 -9.64 -7.52
CA VAL A 130 -8.93 -10.22 -7.90
C VAL A 130 -9.73 -9.29 -8.81
N VAL A 131 -9.67 -7.97 -8.58
CA VAL A 131 -10.33 -6.96 -9.40
C VAL A 131 -9.63 -6.84 -10.75
N ASP A 132 -8.30 -6.79 -10.75
CA ASP A 132 -7.46 -6.64 -11.94
C ASP A 132 -7.16 -7.97 -12.64
N PHE A 133 -7.72 -9.09 -12.18
CA PHE A 133 -7.50 -10.44 -12.69
C PHE A 133 -7.50 -10.55 -14.23
N ALA A 134 -8.47 -9.90 -14.90
CA ALA A 134 -8.59 -9.93 -16.36
C ALA A 134 -7.62 -8.96 -17.07
N ARG A 135 -7.31 -7.82 -16.45
CA ARG A 135 -6.42 -6.79 -17.00
C ARG A 135 -4.97 -7.27 -16.97
N ASP A 136 -4.58 -7.90 -15.87
CA ASP A 136 -3.22 -8.36 -15.63
C ASP A 136 -2.86 -9.62 -16.42
N ARG A 137 -3.82 -10.25 -17.12
CA ARG A 137 -3.56 -11.49 -17.88
C ARG A 137 -2.52 -11.29 -18.99
N TYR A 138 -2.36 -10.05 -19.43
CA TYR A 138 -1.45 -9.66 -20.49
C TYR A 138 -0.26 -8.83 -19.99
N LEU A 139 -0.16 -8.60 -18.68
CA LEU A 139 0.95 -7.90 -18.04
C LEU A 139 1.95 -8.91 -17.46
N THR A 140 3.21 -8.50 -17.33
CA THR A 140 4.28 -9.30 -16.69
C THR A 140 4.21 -9.32 -15.16
N ARG A 141 3.20 -8.67 -14.58
CA ARG A 141 3.02 -8.52 -13.14
C ARG A 141 2.62 -9.84 -12.48
N ALA A 142 3.22 -10.13 -11.33
CA ALA A 142 2.85 -11.28 -10.52
C ALA A 142 1.50 -11.03 -9.83
N ASN A 143 0.42 -11.55 -10.41
CA ASN A 143 -0.92 -11.50 -9.82
C ASN A 143 -1.24 -12.84 -9.11
N LEU A 144 -1.41 -12.80 -7.78
CA LEU A 144 -1.64 -14.01 -6.99
C LEU A 144 -3.02 -14.63 -7.27
N ALA A 145 -4.01 -13.83 -7.66
CA ALA A 145 -5.31 -14.35 -8.08
C ALA A 145 -5.21 -15.19 -9.35
N GLN A 146 -4.31 -14.87 -10.28
CA GLN A 146 -4.04 -15.73 -11.45
C GLN A 146 -3.33 -17.02 -11.07
N ARG A 147 -2.44 -16.98 -10.06
CA ARG A 147 -1.67 -18.16 -9.63
C ARG A 147 -2.46 -19.11 -8.75
N TRP A 148 -3.27 -18.59 -7.83
CA TRP A 148 -4.02 -19.38 -6.84
C TRP A 148 -5.46 -19.65 -7.26
N GLY A 149 -6.00 -18.83 -8.18
CA GLY A 149 -7.40 -18.79 -8.51
C GLY A 149 -8.09 -17.59 -7.87
N ARG A 150 -9.08 -17.05 -8.58
CA ARG A 150 -9.79 -15.82 -8.19
C ARG A 150 -10.55 -15.98 -6.87
N VAL A 151 -11.11 -17.16 -6.62
CA VAL A 151 -11.90 -17.43 -5.41
C VAL A 151 -10.96 -17.58 -4.21
N GLU A 152 -9.87 -18.32 -4.38
CA GLU A 152 -8.84 -18.57 -3.38
C GLU A 152 -8.18 -17.27 -2.92
N ALA A 153 -7.80 -16.41 -3.87
CA ALA A 153 -7.28 -15.09 -3.55
C ALA A 153 -8.29 -14.19 -2.85
N ALA A 154 -9.57 -14.18 -3.28
CA ALA A 154 -10.61 -13.40 -2.63
C ALA A 154 -10.89 -13.86 -1.18
N LEU A 155 -10.92 -15.18 -0.95
CA LEU A 155 -11.09 -15.76 0.38
C LEU A 155 -9.89 -15.46 1.28
N ALA A 156 -8.66 -15.62 0.77
CA ALA A 156 -7.45 -15.29 1.51
C ALA A 156 -7.38 -13.80 1.85
N GLY A 157 -7.69 -12.91 0.89
CA GLY A 157 -7.74 -11.47 1.11
C GLY A 157 -8.77 -11.09 2.17
N THR A 158 -9.97 -11.68 2.10
CA THR A 158 -11.03 -11.49 3.10
C THR A 158 -10.61 -11.98 4.48
N ALA A 159 -9.99 -13.17 4.58
CA ALA A 159 -9.50 -13.70 5.85
C ALA A 159 -8.43 -12.79 6.48
N LEU A 160 -7.52 -12.25 5.67
CA LEU A 160 -6.49 -11.31 6.13
C LEU A 160 -7.09 -9.99 6.60
N LEU A 161 -8.11 -9.46 5.92
CA LEU A 161 -8.84 -8.28 6.40
C LEU A 161 -9.56 -8.53 7.73
N PHE A 162 -10.10 -9.74 7.95
CA PHE A 162 -10.66 -10.11 9.25
C PHE A 162 -9.59 -10.21 10.35
N ILE A 163 -8.42 -10.76 10.03
CA ILE A 163 -7.27 -10.79 10.96
C ILE A 163 -6.84 -9.35 11.30
N ALA A 164 -6.75 -8.47 10.31
CA ALA A 164 -6.42 -7.06 10.52
C ALA A 164 -7.47 -6.36 11.39
N LEU A 165 -8.76 -6.63 11.15
CA LEU A 165 -9.87 -6.11 11.94
C LEU A 165 -9.80 -6.58 13.39
N PHE A 166 -9.48 -7.86 13.62
CA PHE A 166 -9.33 -8.43 14.96
C PHE A 166 -8.16 -7.81 15.72
N LEU A 167 -7.03 -7.59 15.06
CA LEU A 167 -5.82 -7.05 15.68
C LEU A 167 -5.85 -5.53 15.87
N ALA A 168 -6.46 -4.79 14.92
CA ALA A 168 -6.52 -3.33 14.91
C ALA A 168 -7.77 -2.81 14.16
N ALA A 169 -8.93 -2.89 14.82
CA ALA A 169 -10.22 -2.57 14.20
C ALA A 169 -10.29 -1.13 13.64
N ALA A 170 -9.86 -0.13 14.41
CA ALA A 170 -9.93 1.27 13.99
C ALA A 170 -9.09 1.53 12.73
N LYS A 171 -7.82 1.08 12.73
CA LYS A 171 -6.91 1.22 11.58
C LYS A 171 -7.48 0.54 10.34
N THR A 172 -8.05 -0.65 10.49
CA THR A 172 -8.60 -1.43 9.38
C THR A 172 -9.85 -0.78 8.79
N LEU A 173 -10.84 -0.42 9.62
CA LEU A 173 -12.09 0.18 9.16
C LEU A 173 -11.86 1.56 8.54
N LEU A 174 -11.06 2.40 9.19
CA LEU A 174 -10.70 3.71 8.64
C LEU A 174 -9.84 3.57 7.38
N GLY A 175 -8.95 2.59 7.33
CA GLY A 175 -8.13 2.30 6.14
C GLY A 175 -8.99 1.94 4.94
N LEU A 176 -9.96 1.03 5.11
CA LEU A 176 -10.93 0.67 4.07
C LEU A 176 -11.80 1.87 3.64
N LEU A 177 -12.18 2.74 4.57
CA LEU A 177 -12.92 3.96 4.27
C LEU A 177 -12.11 4.97 3.45
N VAL A 178 -10.82 5.09 3.76
CA VAL A 178 -9.91 6.08 3.16
C VAL A 178 -9.35 5.64 1.81
N LEU A 179 -9.17 4.33 1.62
CA LEU A 179 -8.55 3.75 0.43
C LEU A 179 -9.17 4.24 -0.90
N PRO A 180 -10.51 4.25 -1.09
CA PRO A 180 -11.12 4.78 -2.32
C PRO A 180 -10.73 6.24 -2.60
N GLY A 181 -10.59 7.06 -1.56
CA GLY A 181 -10.16 8.45 -1.70
C GLY A 181 -8.70 8.56 -2.16
N VAL A 182 -7.82 7.72 -1.62
CA VAL A 182 -6.41 7.64 -2.08
C VAL A 182 -6.34 7.23 -3.55
N LEU A 183 -7.05 6.16 -3.92
CA LEU A 183 -7.09 5.66 -5.30
C LEU A 183 -7.69 6.71 -6.25
N TYR A 184 -8.74 7.41 -5.83
CA TYR A 184 -9.32 8.51 -6.61
C TYR A 184 -8.30 9.62 -6.84
N VAL A 185 -7.60 10.08 -5.81
CA VAL A 185 -6.59 11.14 -5.98
C VAL A 185 -5.42 10.69 -6.85
N ALA A 186 -4.94 9.46 -6.68
CA ALA A 186 -3.86 8.90 -7.47
C ALA A 186 -4.24 8.71 -8.95
N ALA A 187 -5.50 8.35 -9.23
CA ALA A 187 -6.00 8.13 -10.59
C ALA A 187 -6.60 9.38 -11.25
N ALA A 188 -6.95 10.42 -10.48
CA ALA A 188 -7.73 11.53 -11.00
C ALA A 188 -6.94 12.40 -11.99
N PRO A 189 -7.57 12.84 -13.09
CA PRO A 189 -6.98 13.72 -14.08
C PRO A 189 -6.93 15.17 -13.55
N TRP A 190 -6.07 15.43 -12.56
CA TRP A 190 -5.85 16.78 -12.01
C TRP A 190 -5.15 17.72 -12.98
N GLY A 191 -5.88 18.49 -13.79
CA GLY A 191 -5.32 19.55 -14.64
C GLY A 191 -5.35 19.25 -16.15
N LYS A 192 -5.49 20.31 -16.94
CA LYS A 192 -5.67 20.27 -18.41
C LYS A 192 -4.52 19.53 -19.08
N GLU A 193 -4.87 18.58 -19.96
CA GLU A 193 -4.00 18.13 -21.04
C GLU A 193 -3.54 19.38 -21.80
N ARG A 194 -2.25 19.72 -21.66
CA ARG A 194 -1.65 20.69 -22.56
C ARG A 194 -1.40 19.93 -23.86
N GLY A 195 -2.25 20.23 -24.86
CA GLY A 195 -2.01 19.84 -26.25
C GLY A 195 -0.75 20.48 -26.80
#